data_AF-A0A6F9Y4B0-F1
#
_entry.id   AF-A0A6F9Y4B0-F1
#
_cell.length_a   1.000
_cell.length_b   1.000
_cell.length_c   1.000
_cell.angle_alpha   90.00
_cell.angle_beta   90.00
_cell.angle_gamma   90.00
#
_symmetry.space_group_name_H-M   'P 1'
#
loop_
_entity.id
_entity.type
_entity.pdbx_description
1 polymer ?
#
loop_
_entity_poly.entity_id
_entity_poly.type
_entity_poly.pdbx_seq_one_letter_code
_entity_poly.pdbx_strand_id
1 'polypeptide(L)'
;MLEEDRRDAYISYDYFQEKLGRIKYKHLPVEANAKLINLDISLLNRSKLILKTNLVRGTKLLVFYKIDGEIERSTEVLVKEASIEIDIDTSHPFSLLEGEVIMPVSAVQDMNVVEAYGVDYERIKGDFIKRSDDSSTAGYKEFKIRC
;
A
#
# COMPACT_ATOMS: atom_id res chain seq x y z
N MET A 1 -31.43 13.24 -14.08
CA MET A 1 -30.15 12.77 -13.53
C MET A 1 -29.24 13.97 -13.50
N LEU A 2 -28.99 14.53 -12.32
CA LEU A 2 -27.94 15.51 -12.16
C LEU A 2 -26.63 14.72 -12.10
N GLU A 3 -25.78 14.90 -13.11
CA GLU A 3 -24.40 14.42 -13.05
C GLU A 3 -23.71 15.16 -11.90
N GLU A 4 -23.33 14.43 -10.85
CA GLU A 4 -22.47 14.99 -9.80
C GLU A 4 -21.12 15.36 -10.41
N ASP A 5 -20.87 16.66 -10.53
CA ASP A 5 -19.57 17.19 -10.92
C ASP A 5 -18.58 16.88 -9.79
N ARG A 6 -17.73 15.87 -9.98
CA ARG A 6 -16.74 15.38 -9.00
C ARG A 6 -15.77 16.47 -8.52
N ARG A 7 -15.74 17.64 -9.17
CA ARG A 7 -14.91 18.79 -8.79
C ARG A 7 -15.45 19.54 -7.57
N ASP A 8 -16.74 19.44 -7.26
CA ASP A 8 -17.34 20.09 -6.08
C ASP A 8 -16.99 19.38 -4.76
N ALA A 9 -16.66 18.08 -4.82
CA ALA A 9 -16.29 17.30 -3.63
C ALA A 9 -14.97 17.82 -3.00
N TYR A 10 -14.00 18.23 -3.83
CA TYR A 10 -12.70 18.71 -3.36
C TYR A 10 -12.77 20.10 -2.73
N ILE A 11 -13.57 21.02 -3.27
CA ILE A 11 -13.75 22.38 -2.73
C ILE A 11 -14.40 22.33 -1.34
N SER A 12 -15.27 21.34 -1.10
CA SER A 12 -15.92 21.15 0.20
C SER A 12 -14.92 20.73 1.30
N TYR A 13 -13.93 19.90 0.98
CA TYR A 13 -13.05 19.28 1.98
C TYR A 13 -12.11 20.29 2.65
N ASP A 14 -11.47 21.16 1.86
CA ASP A 14 -10.56 22.20 2.39
C ASP A 14 -11.33 23.22 3.24
N TYR A 15 -12.53 23.64 2.78
CA TYR A 15 -13.41 24.53 3.53
C TYR A 15 -13.82 23.93 4.88
N PHE A 16 -14.14 22.64 4.92
CA PHE A 16 -14.56 21.96 6.15
C PHE A 16 -13.41 21.75 7.15
N GLN A 17 -12.20 21.40 6.67
CA GLN A 17 -11.02 21.26 7.54
C GLN A 17 -10.61 22.60 8.16
N GLU A 18 -10.69 23.70 7.40
CA GLU A 18 -10.35 25.04 7.90
C GLU A 18 -11.41 25.61 8.85
N LYS A 19 -12.71 25.25 8.69
CA LYS A 19 -13.82 25.92 9.41
C LYS A 19 -14.44 25.12 10.56
N LEU A 20 -14.44 23.78 10.52
CA LEU A 20 -15.15 22.97 11.51
C LEU A 20 -14.23 22.26 12.52
N GLY A 21 -12.91 22.30 12.31
CA GLY A 21 -11.96 21.50 13.08
C GLY A 21 -12.05 20.02 12.69
N ARG A 22 -10.89 19.40 12.46
CA ARG A 22 -10.65 18.01 11.99
C ARG A 22 -11.92 17.18 11.85
N ILE A 23 -12.52 17.19 10.65
CA ILE A 23 -13.42 16.09 10.28
C ILE A 23 -12.54 14.85 10.29
N LYS A 24 -12.68 14.04 11.36
CA LYS A 24 -11.97 12.76 11.48
C LYS A 24 -12.41 11.87 10.32
N TYR A 25 -11.46 11.19 9.69
CA TYR A 25 -11.79 10.26 8.64
C TYR A 25 -12.57 9.10 9.27
N LYS A 26 -13.82 8.91 8.85
CA LYS A 26 -14.66 7.84 9.39
C LYS A 26 -14.45 6.59 8.53
N HIS A 27 -13.64 5.69 9.04
CA HIS A 27 -13.45 4.37 8.44
C HIS A 27 -14.73 3.55 8.45
N LEU A 28 -14.92 2.75 7.41
CA LEU A 28 -15.89 1.67 7.46
C LEU A 28 -15.42 0.62 8.49
N PRO A 29 -16.35 0.04 9.28
CA PRO A 29 -15.98 -0.99 10.24
C PRO A 29 -15.44 -2.21 9.48
N VAL A 30 -14.37 -2.81 10.00
CA VAL A 30 -13.81 -4.05 9.46
C VAL A 30 -14.87 -5.14 9.49
N GLU A 31 -15.12 -5.77 8.34
CA GLU A 31 -16.10 -6.85 8.23
C GLU A 31 -15.69 -8.06 9.09
N ALA A 32 -16.67 -8.77 9.67
CA ALA A 32 -16.41 -9.88 10.58
C ALA A 32 -15.59 -11.01 9.93
N ASN A 33 -15.79 -11.23 8.63
CA ASN A 33 -15.11 -12.20 7.78
C ASN A 33 -13.92 -11.61 7.01
N ALA A 34 -13.41 -10.43 7.39
CA ALA A 34 -12.29 -9.79 6.71
C ALA A 34 -11.07 -10.72 6.61
N LYS A 35 -10.52 -10.84 5.39
CA LYS A 35 -9.39 -11.72 5.07
C LYS A 35 -8.11 -11.19 5.70
N LEU A 36 -7.36 -12.06 6.37
CA LEU A 36 -6.03 -11.72 6.88
C LEU A 36 -5.04 -11.62 5.72
N ILE A 37 -4.44 -10.46 5.54
CA ILE A 37 -3.40 -10.18 4.55
C ILE A 37 -2.02 -10.34 5.18
N ASN A 38 -1.19 -11.14 4.53
CA ASN A 38 0.21 -11.31 4.87
C ASN A 38 1.06 -10.76 3.73
N LEU A 39 2.16 -10.09 4.09
CA LEU A 39 3.18 -9.64 3.17
C LEU A 39 4.53 -9.88 3.83
N ASP A 40 5.29 -10.83 3.32
CA ASP A 40 6.64 -11.14 3.77
C ASP A 40 7.66 -10.68 2.74
N ILE A 41 8.79 -10.20 3.24
CA ILE A 41 9.82 -9.54 2.43
C ILE A 41 11.14 -10.23 2.74
N SER A 42 11.82 -10.69 1.71
CA SER A 42 13.09 -11.40 1.84
C SER A 42 14.00 -11.11 0.65
N LEU A 43 15.29 -11.40 0.80
CA LEU A 43 16.29 -11.19 -0.23
C LEU A 43 16.79 -12.54 -0.74
N LEU A 44 16.76 -12.74 -2.06
CA LEU A 44 17.27 -13.93 -2.73
C LEU A 44 18.56 -13.59 -3.48
N ASN A 45 19.62 -14.37 -3.23
CA ASN A 45 20.92 -14.29 -3.90
C ASN A 45 21.54 -12.87 -3.92
N ARG A 46 21.18 -12.03 -2.94
CA ARG A 46 21.53 -10.61 -2.86
C ARG A 46 21.11 -9.76 -4.06
N SER A 47 20.35 -10.27 -5.03
CA SER A 47 19.99 -9.57 -6.27
C SER A 47 18.50 -9.45 -6.53
N LYS A 48 17.67 -10.13 -5.74
CA LYS A 48 16.21 -10.11 -5.92
C LYS A 48 15.51 -9.89 -4.60
N LEU A 49 14.68 -8.86 -4.53
CA LEU A 49 13.72 -8.66 -3.45
C LEU A 49 12.49 -9.53 -3.74
N ILE A 50 12.17 -10.42 -2.80
CA ILE A 50 11.03 -11.33 -2.90
C ILE A 50 9.93 -10.84 -1.98
N LEU A 51 8.79 -10.47 -2.56
CA LEU A 51 7.56 -10.16 -1.85
C LEU A 51 6.62 -11.36 -1.89
N LYS A 52 6.39 -12.02 -0.76
CA LYS A 52 5.41 -13.12 -0.63
C LYS A 52 4.13 -12.61 -0.01
N THR A 53 3.01 -12.76 -0.70
CA THR A 53 1.73 -12.21 -0.26
C THR A 53 0.53 -13.04 -0.70
N ASN A 54 -0.59 -12.89 0.00
CA ASN A 54 -1.90 -13.44 -0.37
C ASN A 54 -2.89 -12.38 -0.86
N LEU A 55 -2.37 -11.20 -1.26
CA LEU A 55 -3.14 -10.18 -1.98
C LEU A 55 -3.72 -10.76 -3.29
N VAL A 56 -4.91 -10.31 -3.64
CA VAL A 56 -5.62 -10.59 -4.88
C VAL A 56 -4.84 -10.06 -6.07
N ARG A 57 -4.84 -10.86 -7.14
CA ARG A 57 -4.24 -10.51 -8.43
C ARG A 57 -4.77 -9.17 -8.95
N GLY A 58 -3.87 -8.32 -9.40
CA GLY A 58 -4.16 -6.94 -9.83
C GLY A 58 -3.96 -5.90 -8.75
N THR A 59 -3.74 -6.30 -7.48
CA THR A 59 -3.41 -5.32 -6.43
C THR A 59 -2.13 -4.59 -6.80
N LYS A 60 -2.20 -3.26 -6.84
CA LYS A 60 -1.05 -2.39 -7.03
C LYS A 60 -0.28 -2.22 -5.72
N LEU A 61 1.04 -2.34 -5.79
CA LEU A 61 2.00 -2.08 -4.74
C LEU A 61 3.04 -1.09 -5.24
N LEU A 62 3.44 -0.16 -4.37
CA LEU A 62 4.58 0.73 -4.56
C LEU A 62 5.69 0.24 -3.65
N VAL A 63 6.88 0.05 -4.21
CA VAL A 63 8.04 -0.45 -3.46
C VAL A 63 9.12 0.60 -3.53
N PHE A 64 9.58 1.06 -2.38
CA PHE A 64 10.68 2.01 -2.23
C PHE A 64 11.82 1.31 -1.52
N TYR A 65 13.06 1.51 -1.97
CA TYR A 65 14.22 0.90 -1.34
C TYR A 65 15.50 1.72 -1.51
N LYS A 66 16.42 1.54 -0.56
CA LYS A 66 17.77 2.12 -0.51
C LYS A 66 18.77 1.02 -0.19
N ILE A 67 19.95 1.13 -0.79
CA ILE A 67 21.09 0.24 -0.53
C ILE A 67 22.14 1.06 0.21
N ASP A 68 22.60 0.60 1.37
CA ASP A 68 23.64 1.26 2.19
C ASP A 68 23.44 2.79 2.39
N GLY A 69 22.18 3.24 2.48
CA GLY A 69 21.83 4.66 2.66
C GLY A 69 21.96 5.53 1.40
N GLU A 70 22.15 4.93 0.23
CA GLU A 70 22.18 5.61 -1.06
C GLU A 70 20.81 6.18 -1.47
N ILE A 71 20.75 6.68 -2.71
CA ILE A 71 19.56 7.27 -3.32
C ILE A 71 18.40 6.27 -3.30
N GLU A 72 17.23 6.77 -2.90
CA GLU A 72 15.99 6.01 -2.94
C GLU A 72 15.60 5.63 -4.37
N ARG A 73 15.24 4.36 -4.54
CA ARG A 73 14.69 3.83 -5.77
C ARG A 73 13.26 3.42 -5.52
N SER A 74 12.42 3.60 -6.53
CA SER A 74 11.01 3.20 -6.45
C SER A 74 10.62 2.36 -7.67
N THR A 75 9.68 1.46 -7.46
CA THR A 75 9.07 0.68 -8.53
C THR A 75 7.61 0.38 -8.21
N GLU A 76 6.78 0.33 -9.25
CA GLU A 76 5.37 -0.09 -9.15
C GLU A 76 5.28 -1.57 -9.52
N VAL A 77 4.55 -2.33 -8.71
CA VAL A 77 4.37 -3.78 -8.87
C VAL A 77 2.89 -4.11 -8.85
N LEU A 78 2.44 -4.85 -9.85
CA LEU A 78 1.11 -5.47 -9.84
C LEU A 78 1.23 -6.90 -9.34
N VAL A 79 0.44 -7.27 -8.33
CA VAL A 79 0.37 -8.64 -7.83
C VAL A 79 -0.16 -9.54 -8.95
N LYS A 80 0.68 -10.45 -9.46
CA LYS A 80 0.30 -11.44 -10.48
C LYS A 80 0.15 -12.84 -9.89
N GLU A 81 0.94 -13.13 -8.86
CA GLU A 81 1.06 -14.40 -8.17
C GLU A 81 1.47 -14.17 -6.71
N ALA A 82 1.53 -15.23 -5.91
CA ALA A 82 1.79 -15.13 -4.47
C ALA A 82 3.24 -14.76 -4.13
N SER A 83 4.18 -14.90 -5.05
CA SER A 83 5.60 -14.60 -4.85
C SER A 83 6.09 -13.72 -5.98
N ILE A 84 6.41 -12.47 -5.67
CA ILE A 84 6.81 -11.47 -6.66
C ILE A 84 8.30 -11.22 -6.50
N GLU A 85 9.04 -11.34 -7.60
CA GLU A 85 10.47 -11.04 -7.65
C GLU A 85 10.68 -9.66 -8.25
N ILE A 86 11.49 -8.84 -7.58
CA ILE A 86 11.90 -7.53 -8.03
C ILE A 86 13.43 -7.53 -8.11
N ASP A 87 13.97 -7.31 -9.30
CA ASP A 87 15.40 -7.14 -9.48
C ASP A 87 15.84 -5.85 -8.75
N ILE A 88 16.87 -5.99 -7.92
CA ILE A 88 17.53 -4.84 -7.31
C ILE A 88 18.87 -4.62 -8.01
N ASP A 89 19.24 -3.36 -8.23
CA ASP A 89 20.56 -3.07 -8.79
C ASP A 89 21.64 -3.30 -7.73
N THR A 90 22.43 -4.35 -7.95
CA THR A 90 23.54 -4.81 -7.12
C THR A 90 24.90 -4.57 -7.77
N SER A 91 25.03 -3.49 -8.55
CA SER A 91 26.28 -3.15 -9.23
C SER A 91 27.51 -3.19 -8.32
N HIS A 92 27.33 -3.01 -7.01
CA HIS A 92 28.37 -3.15 -6.00
C HIS A 92 27.90 -4.04 -4.84
N PRO A 93 28.83 -4.71 -4.12
CA PRO A 93 28.52 -5.38 -2.87
C PRO A 93 27.92 -4.40 -1.86
N PHE A 94 26.87 -4.82 -1.15
CA PHE A 94 26.21 -4.00 -0.14
C PHE A 94 25.98 -4.75 1.16
N SER A 95 25.81 -4.00 2.24
CA SER A 95 25.64 -4.53 3.60
C SER A 95 24.19 -4.45 4.11
N LEU A 96 23.43 -3.49 3.58
CA LEU A 96 22.11 -3.17 4.05
C LEU A 96 21.18 -2.84 2.87
N LEU A 97 20.03 -3.50 2.85
CA LEU A 97 18.90 -3.12 2.02
C LEU A 97 17.74 -2.74 2.95
N GLU A 98 17.22 -1.54 2.79
CA GLU A 98 16.07 -1.07 3.56
C GLU A 98 15.06 -0.36 2.67
N GLY A 99 13.81 -0.32 3.11
CA GLY A 99 12.75 0.23 2.29
C GLY A 99 11.37 -0.01 2.87
N GLU A 100 10.38 0.23 2.03
CA GLU A 100 8.97 0.10 2.37
C GLU A 100 8.16 -0.40 1.19
N VAL A 101 7.09 -1.12 1.51
CA VAL A 101 6.06 -1.54 0.55
C VAL A 101 4.76 -0.87 0.95
N ILE A 102 4.13 -0.20 0.00
CA ILE A 102 2.89 0.53 0.16
C ILE A 102 1.84 -0.08 -0.77
N MET A 103 0.70 -0.49 -0.21
CA MET A 103 -0.51 -0.68 -1.00
C MET A 103 -1.30 0.63 -0.90
N PRO A 104 -1.44 1.39 -1.99
CA PRO A 104 -2.10 2.69 -1.92
C PRO A 104 -3.60 2.52 -1.60
N VAL A 105 -4.28 3.63 -1.32
CA VAL A 105 -5.71 3.66 -0.98
C VAL A 105 -6.58 2.97 -2.04
N SER A 106 -7.74 2.45 -1.64
CA SER A 106 -8.69 1.74 -2.51
C SER A 106 -9.05 2.51 -3.79
N ALA A 107 -9.21 3.83 -3.70
CA ALA A 107 -9.64 4.70 -4.80
C ALA A 107 -8.66 4.72 -6.00
N VAL A 108 -7.40 4.30 -5.82
CA VAL A 108 -6.41 4.21 -6.90
C VAL A 108 -6.14 2.78 -7.37
N GLN A 109 -6.82 1.79 -6.78
CA GLN A 109 -6.76 0.41 -7.24
C GLN A 109 -7.73 0.16 -8.39
N ASP A 110 -7.47 -0.90 -9.15
CA ASP A 110 -8.41 -1.36 -10.16
C ASP A 110 -9.72 -1.85 -9.52
N MET A 111 -10.82 -1.72 -10.27
CA MET A 111 -12.18 -2.01 -9.77
C MET A 111 -12.31 -3.42 -9.20
N ASN A 112 -11.67 -4.42 -9.81
CA ASN A 112 -11.70 -5.80 -9.32
C ASN A 112 -11.04 -5.97 -7.94
N VAL A 113 -10.04 -5.14 -7.62
CA VAL A 113 -9.38 -5.11 -6.31
C VAL A 113 -10.29 -4.44 -5.29
N VAL A 114 -10.92 -3.32 -5.67
CA VAL A 114 -11.90 -2.63 -4.82
C VAL A 114 -13.11 -3.51 -4.51
N GLU A 115 -13.63 -4.25 -5.49
CA GLU A 115 -14.70 -5.21 -5.28
C GLU A 115 -14.28 -6.34 -4.32
N ALA A 116 -13.03 -6.77 -4.37
CA ALA A 116 -12.52 -7.82 -3.50
C ALA A 116 -12.29 -7.34 -2.05
N TYR A 117 -11.78 -6.12 -1.86
CA TYR A 117 -11.35 -5.62 -0.55
C TYR A 117 -12.32 -4.66 0.12
N GLY A 118 -13.28 -4.13 -0.64
CA GLY A 118 -14.14 -3.05 -0.19
C GLY A 118 -13.58 -1.66 -0.50
N VAL A 119 -14.45 -0.66 -0.43
CA VAL A 119 -14.16 0.73 -0.81
C VAL A 119 -13.27 1.45 0.18
N ASP A 120 -13.09 0.91 1.39
CA ASP A 120 -12.17 1.40 2.42
C ASP A 120 -11.35 0.24 3.00
N TYR A 121 -11.15 -0.82 2.20
CA TYR A 121 -10.46 -2.03 2.60
C TYR A 121 -11.08 -2.74 3.82
N GLU A 122 -12.38 -2.56 4.06
CA GLU A 122 -13.12 -3.15 5.17
C GLU A 122 -13.11 -4.69 5.17
N ARG A 123 -12.86 -5.32 4.01
CA ARG A 123 -12.82 -6.79 3.84
C ARG A 123 -11.46 -7.40 4.05
N ILE A 124 -10.44 -6.62 4.39
CA ILE A 124 -9.09 -7.11 4.65
C ILE A 124 -8.55 -6.60 5.98
N LYS A 125 -7.69 -7.38 6.62
CA LYS A 125 -7.06 -7.03 7.90
C LYS A 125 -5.65 -7.59 7.99
N GLY A 126 -4.93 -7.27 9.07
CA GLY A 126 -3.58 -7.74 9.31
C GLY A 126 -2.60 -6.59 9.45
N ASP A 127 -1.38 -6.89 9.90
CA ASP A 127 -0.39 -5.88 10.28
C ASP A 127 0.04 -4.98 9.12
N PHE A 128 -0.06 -5.48 7.89
CA PHE A 128 0.18 -4.69 6.70
C PHE A 128 -0.89 -3.60 6.49
N ILE A 129 -2.15 -3.82 6.90
CA ILE A 129 -3.24 -2.87 6.65
C ILE A 129 -3.31 -1.84 7.78
N LYS A 130 -2.96 -0.59 7.48
CA LYS A 130 -2.96 0.53 8.41
C LYS A 130 -4.25 1.32 8.32
N ARG A 131 -4.85 1.55 9.48
CA ARG A 131 -6.03 2.40 9.70
C ARG A 131 -5.67 3.43 10.76
N SER A 132 -5.87 4.70 10.46
CA SER A 132 -5.61 5.81 11.38
C SER A 132 -6.79 6.77 11.33
N ASP A 133 -7.28 7.24 12.48
CA ASP A 133 -8.41 8.18 12.55
C ASP A 133 -8.18 9.48 11.75
N ASP A 134 -6.92 9.78 11.46
CA ASP A 134 -6.49 10.99 10.76
C ASP A 134 -6.10 10.76 9.27
N SER A 135 -6.19 9.54 8.74
CA SER A 135 -5.84 9.24 7.34
C SER A 135 -6.63 8.10 6.71
N SER A 136 -6.69 8.03 5.38
CA SER A 136 -7.31 6.92 4.64
C SER A 136 -6.63 5.57 4.92
N THR A 137 -7.39 4.47 4.77
CA THR A 137 -6.85 3.11 4.92
C THR A 137 -5.89 2.77 3.77
N ALA A 138 -4.70 2.27 4.11
CA ALA A 138 -3.67 1.85 3.16
C ALA A 138 -2.90 0.63 3.68
N GLY A 139 -2.15 -0.05 2.81
CA GLY A 139 -1.17 -1.05 3.22
C GLY A 139 0.20 -0.42 3.39
N TYR A 140 0.93 -0.77 4.44
CA TYR A 140 2.27 -0.28 4.74
C TYR A 140 3.11 -1.30 5.51
N LYS A 141 4.31 -1.58 5.02
CA LYS A 141 5.31 -2.39 5.72
C LYS A 141 6.72 -1.91 5.38
N GLU A 142 7.47 -1.54 6.42
CA GLU A 142 8.91 -1.31 6.34
C GLU A 142 9.67 -2.64 6.35
N PHE A 143 10.86 -2.66 5.75
CA PHE A 143 11.80 -3.77 5.84
C PHE A 143 13.24 -3.27 5.95
N LYS A 144 14.06 -4.09 6.62
CA LYS A 144 15.49 -3.87 6.78
C LYS A 144 16.20 -5.22 6.77
N ILE A 145 17.04 -5.46 5.77
CA ILE A 145 17.70 -6.74 5.51
C ILE A 145 19.22 -6.52 5.53
N ARG A 146 19.91 -7.16 6.48
CA ARG A 146 21.37 -7.17 6.55
C ARG A 146 21.91 -8.33 5.72
N CYS A 147 22.95 -8.06 4.94
CA CYS A 147 23.52 -8.99 3.97
C CYS A 147 24.85 -9.58 4.44
#